data_AF-A0A1H5DKG4-F1
#
_entry.id   AF-A0A1H5DKG4-F1
#
_cell.length_a   1.000
_cell.length_b   1.000
_cell.length_c   1.000
_cell.angle_alpha   90.00
_cell.angle_beta   90.00
_cell.angle_gamma   90.00
#
_symmetry.space_group_name_H-M   'P 1'
#
loop_
_entity.id
_entity.type
_entity.pdbx_description
1 polymer ?
#
loop_
_entity_poly.entity_id
_entity_poly.type
_entity_poly.pdbx_seq_one_letter_code
_entity_poly.pdbx_strand_id
1 'polypeptide(L)' 'MSDKTKAYRVVGIDLDIDGERVPEGSEIELVAEPGPRLARYLEPIESAAPAKSGKSAKASEETKV' A
#
# COMPACT_ATOMS: atom_id res chain seq x y z
N MET A 1 6.50 -13.66 19.84
CA MET A 1 7.36 -12.71 19.12
C MET A 1 6.43 -11.63 18.62
N SER A 2 6.68 -10.36 18.93
CA SER A 2 5.85 -9.28 18.40
C SER A 2 6.30 -9.06 16.97
N ASP A 3 5.64 -9.71 16.02
CA ASP A 3 5.82 -9.41 14.60
C ASP A 3 5.39 -7.97 14.39
N LYS A 4 6.38 -7.07 14.37
CA LYS A 4 6.15 -5.64 14.31
C LYS A 4 5.84 -5.30 12.86
N THR A 5 4.56 -5.08 12.56
CA THR A 5 4.14 -4.59 11.26
C THR A 5 4.83 -3.24 10.97
N LYS A 6 5.37 -3.11 9.76
CA LYS A 6 5.95 -1.87 9.25
C LYS A 6 5.03 -1.34 8.14
N ALA A 7 4.76 -0.04 8.19
CA ALA A 7 4.00 0.63 7.15
C ALA A 7 4.94 1.00 5.99
N TYR A 8 4.44 0.80 4.77
CA TYR A 8 5.12 1.15 3.53
C TYR A 8 4.15 1.87 2.60
N ARG A 9 4.69 2.77 1.78
CA ARG A 9 3.97 3.40 0.69
C ARG A 9 4.37 2.76 -0.62
N VAL A 10 3.38 2.40 -1.43
CA VAL A 10 3.63 1.90 -2.79
C VAL A 10 4.11 3.05 -3.67
N VAL A 11 5.19 2.85 -4.42
CA VAL A 11 5.78 3.88 -5.30
C VAL A 11 6.15 3.32 -6.67
N GLY A 12 5.97 4.15 -7.70
CA GLY A 12 6.38 3.90 -9.09
C GLY A 12 5.47 2.98 -9.91
N ILE A 13 4.74 2.06 -9.28
CA ILE A 13 3.77 1.15 -9.94
C ILE A 13 2.62 0.78 -9.01
N ASP A 14 1.54 0.26 -9.59
CA ASP A 14 0.55 -0.51 -8.82
C ASP A 14 1.13 -1.88 -8.46
N LEU A 15 0.97 -2.29 -7.21
CA LEU A 15 1.36 -3.61 -6.73
C LEU A 15 0.16 -4.54 -6.68
N ASP A 16 0.41 -5.82 -6.91
CA ASP A 16 -0.55 -6.88 -6.62
C ASP A 16 -0.07 -7.60 -5.36
N ILE A 17 -0.87 -7.54 -4.30
CA ILE A 17 -0.57 -8.12 -2.99
C ILE A 17 -1.72 -9.04 -2.62
N ASP A 18 -1.43 -10.33 -2.46
CA ASP A 18 -2.42 -11.36 -2.14
C ASP A 18 -3.63 -11.40 -3.11
N GLY A 19 -3.42 -11.01 -4.38
CA GLY A 19 -4.46 -10.92 -5.40
C GLY A 19 -5.32 -9.64 -5.33
N GLU A 20 -4.96 -8.70 -4.45
CA GLU A 20 -5.52 -7.36 -4.39
C GLU A 20 -4.57 -6.37 -5.07
N ARG A 21 -5.10 -5.61 -6.02
CA ARG A 21 -4.36 -4.52 -6.67
C ARG A 21 -4.33 -3.30 -5.77
N VAL A 22 -3.14 -2.99 -5.27
CA VAL A 22 -2.82 -1.81 -4.47
C VAL A 22 -2.20 -0.75 -5.40
N PRO A 23 -2.90 0.37 -5.66
CA PRO A 23 -2.39 1.38 -6.58
C PRO A 23 -1.18 2.14 -6.03
N GLU A 24 -0.39 2.73 -6.91
CA GLU A 24 0.71 3.62 -6.53
C GLU A 24 0.24 4.72 -5.56
N GLY A 25 1.04 4.98 -4.53
CA GLY A 25 0.78 5.99 -3.51
C GLY A 25 -0.02 5.46 -2.32
N SER A 26 -0.56 4.24 -2.40
CA SER A 26 -1.29 3.60 -1.29
C SER A 26 -0.37 3.19 -0.15
N GLU A 27 -0.92 3.16 1.05
CA GLU A 27 -0.25 2.75 2.27
C GLU A 27 -0.61 1.30 2.60
N ILE A 28 0.40 0.46 2.84
CA ILE A 28 0.25 -0.95 3.21
C ILE A 28 1.03 -1.25 4.48
N GLU A 29 0.59 -2.25 5.23
CA GLU A 29 1.30 -2.75 6.40
C GLU A 29 1.82 -4.15 6.12
N LEU A 30 3.13 -4.34 6.26
CA LEU A 30 3.77 -5.65 6.09
C LEU A 30 4.30 -6.16 7.42
N VAL A 31 3.98 -7.42 7.72
CA VAL A 31 4.42 -8.13 8.93
C VAL A 31 5.92 -8.44 8.88
N ALA A 32 6.47 -8.64 7.68
CA ALA A 32 7.87 -8.94 7.43
C ALA A 32 8.49 -7.92 6.49
N GLU A 33 9.82 -7.85 6.46
CA GLU A 33 10.51 -6.99 5.50
C GLU A 33 10.27 -7.48 4.07
N PRO A 34 9.88 -6.60 3.14
CA PRO A 34 9.67 -6.97 1.76
C PRO A 34 10.96 -7.46 1.12
N GLY A 35 10.85 -8.47 0.25
CA GLY A 35 11.99 -8.94 -0.54
C GLY A 35 12.59 -7.82 -1.41
N PRO A 36 13.86 -7.94 -1.85
CA PRO A 36 14.61 -6.86 -2.51
C PRO A 36 13.99 -6.36 -3.81
N ARG A 37 13.11 -7.16 -4.45
CA ARG A 37 12.34 -6.73 -5.62
C ARG A 37 11.17 -5.84 -5.23
N LEU A 38 10.41 -6.19 -4.19
CA LEU A 38 9.29 -5.40 -3.70
C LEU A 38 9.77 -4.13 -3.00
N ALA A 39 10.90 -4.20 -2.28
CA ALA A 39 11.48 -3.06 -1.57
C ALA A 39 11.82 -1.87 -2.49
N ARG A 40 11.98 -2.09 -3.80
CA ARG A 40 12.18 -1.01 -4.80
C ARG A 40 10.92 -0.19 -5.06
N TYR A 41 9.76 -0.78 -4.80
CA TYR A 41 8.44 -0.20 -5.00
C TYR A 41 7.73 0.11 -3.68
N LEU A 42 8.46 0.01 -2.56
CA LEU A 42 7.94 0.25 -1.22
C LEU A 42 8.83 1.22 -0.48
N GLU A 43 8.29 2.38 -0.18
CA GLU A 43 8.94 3.41 0.63
C GLU A 43 8.52 3.23 2.11
N PRO A 44 9.45 2.95 3.04
CA PRO A 44 9.12 2.78 4.45
C PRO A 44 8.57 4.08 5.04
N ILE A 45 7.39 4.00 5.64
CA ILE A 45 6.79 5.13 6.35
C ILE A 45 7.27 5.03 7.80
N GLU A 46 8.40 5.68 8.11
CA GLU A 46 8.89 5.78 9.49
C GLU A 46 7.93 6.62 10.32
N SER A 47 6.91 5.96 10.89
CA SER A 47 6.12 6.34 12.05
C SER A 47 5.95 7.86 12.29
N ALA A 48 5.26 8.54 11.39
CA ALA A 48 4.72 9.88 11.65
C ALA A 48 3.19 9.81 11.63
N ALA A 49 2.63 9.24 12.71
CA ALA A 49 1.19 9.15 13.01
C ALA A 49 0.35 8.33 11.99
N PRO A 50 -0.78 7.73 12.42
CA PRO A 50 -1.70 7.12 11.47
C PRO A 50 -2.24 8.24 10.58
N ALA A 51 -1.72 8.36 9.36
CA ALA A 51 -2.37 9.14 8.34
C ALA A 51 -3.73 8.48 8.12
N LYS A 52 -4.76 9.10 8.68
CA LYS A 52 -6.15 8.84 8.32
C LYS A 52 -6.30 9.21 6.85
N SER A 53 -5.86 8.37 5.93
CA SER A 53 -6.24 8.43 4.52
C SER A 53 -7.60 7.74 4.38
N GLY A 54 -8.60 8.37 5.00
CA GLY A 54 -9.99 8.01 4.78
C GLY A 54 -10.36 8.27 3.32
N LYS A 55 -10.47 7.21 2.51
CA LYS A 55 -11.49 7.10 1.47
C LYS A 55 -11.68 5.64 1.04
N SER A 56 -12.33 4.85 1.89
CA SER A 56 -13.21 3.82 1.33
C SER A 56 -14.43 4.54 0.75
N ALA A 57 -14.51 4.61 -0.57
CA ALA A 57 -15.72 4.82 -1.39
C ALA A 57 -15.28 4.51 -2.83
N LYS A 58 -15.34 3.25 -3.29
CA LYS A 58 -16.54 2.56 -3.79
C LYS A 58 -17.17 3.28 -4.97
N ALA A 59 -17.41 2.48 -6.01
CA ALA A 59 -18.34 2.65 -7.14
C ALA A 59 -17.74 3.25 -8.43
N SER A 60 -17.67 2.37 -9.43
CA SER A 60 -18.40 2.50 -10.69
C SER A 60 -18.50 3.89 -11.30
N GLU A 61 -17.87 4.09 -12.45
CA GLU A 61 -18.46 4.92 -13.49
C GLU A 61 -18.32 4.22 -14.85
N GLU A 62 -19.36 3.45 -15.16
CA GLU A 62 -19.89 3.35 -16.52
C GLU A 62 -20.35 4.75 -16.97
N THR A 63 -20.26 5.03 -18.29
CA THR A 63 -20.76 6.21 -19.07
C THR A 63 -19.64 7.23 -19.37
N LYS A 64 -19.27 7.61 -20.62
CA LYS A 64 -20.01 7.76 -21.88
C LYS A 64 -19.03 7.93 -23.07
N VAL A 65 -19.27 7.25 -24.20
CA VAL A 65 -19.24 7.86 -25.56
C VAL A 65 -20.25 7.16 -26.44
#